data_AF-A0A254Q170-F1
#
_entry.id   AF-A0A254Q170-F1
#
_cell.length_a   1.000
_cell.length_b   1.000
_cell.length_c   1.000
_cell.angle_alpha   90.00
_cell.angle_beta   90.00
_cell.angle_gamma   90.00
#
_symmetry.space_group_name_H-M   'P 1'
#
loop_
_entity.id
_entity.type
_entity.pdbx_description
1 polymer ?
#
loop_
_entity_poly.entity_id
_entity_poly.type
_entity_poly.pdbx_seq_one_letter_code
_entity_poly.pdbx_strand_id
1 'polypeptide(L)'
;MNALALRYREIPSAAFVAKEFNLRTSTSEPITQESARRWLRGLAIPELDKLLVLRSWLDLDLNALGMPSVEAVEKRNAELKGSTFEKQEEFINTTKSIKDALQVLMKEVQLLEEKLA
;
A
#
# COMPACT_ATOMS: atom_id res chain seq x y z
N MET A 1 1.48 21.27 18.82
CA MET A 1 2.96 21.09 18.79
C MET A 1 3.37 20.71 17.37
N ASN A 2 4.49 21.24 16.84
CA ASN A 2 4.94 21.01 15.45
C ASN A 2 5.64 19.64 15.31
N ALA A 3 5.14 18.76 14.45
CA ALA A 3 5.71 17.42 14.21
C ALA A 3 7.17 17.44 13.74
N LEU A 4 7.58 18.50 13.04
CA LEU A 4 8.96 18.69 12.62
C LEU A 4 9.92 18.90 13.79
N ALA A 5 9.50 19.61 14.83
CA ALA A 5 10.30 19.84 16.03
C ALA A 5 10.47 18.56 16.84
N LEU A 6 9.45 17.68 16.85
CA LEU A 6 9.53 16.37 17.52
C LEU A 6 10.56 15.45 16.85
N ARG A 7 10.65 15.48 15.51
CA ARG A 7 11.54 14.59 14.77
C ARG A 7 12.98 15.10 14.65
N TYR A 8 13.18 16.40 14.49
CA TYR A 8 14.51 16.99 14.27
C TYR A 8 15.09 17.71 15.49
N ARG A 9 14.36 17.76 16.63
CA ARG A 9 14.71 18.50 17.85
C ARG A 9 14.77 20.03 17.69
N GLU A 10 14.68 20.54 16.46
CA GLU A 10 14.57 21.95 16.08
C GLU A 10 13.64 22.09 14.87
N ILE A 11 13.15 23.31 14.59
CA ILE A 11 12.34 23.56 13.38
C ILE A 11 13.30 23.67 12.19
N PRO A 12 13.29 22.72 11.23
CA PRO A 12 14.21 22.74 10.12
C PRO A 12 13.93 23.92 9.18
N SER A 13 14.95 24.34 8.45
CA SER A 13 14.83 25.44 7.50
C SER A 13 13.85 25.09 6.37
N ALA A 14 13.19 26.10 5.81
CA ALA A 14 12.29 25.89 4.67
C ALA A 14 13.00 25.27 3.46
N ALA A 15 14.30 25.57 3.27
CA ALA A 15 15.12 24.97 2.21
C ALA A 15 15.29 23.46 2.43
N PHE A 16 15.56 23.06 3.67
CA PHE A 16 15.67 21.64 4.04
C PHE A 16 14.35 20.91 3.80
N VAL A 17 13.22 21.50 4.22
CA VAL A 17 11.90 20.89 4.05
C VAL A 17 11.53 20.74 2.58
N ALA A 18 11.77 21.76 1.75
CA ALA A 18 11.54 21.66 0.31
C ALA A 18 12.41 20.58 -0.34
N LYS A 19 13.70 20.49 0.03
CA LYS A 19 14.60 19.47 -0.48
C LYS A 19 14.13 18.05 -0.11
N GLU A 20 13.90 17.80 1.17
CA GLU A 20 13.47 16.47 1.64
C GLU A 20 12.11 16.06 1.08
N PHE A 21 11.16 16.99 0.98
CA PHE A 21 9.87 16.74 0.34
C PHE A 21 10.06 16.34 -1.13
N ASN A 22 10.84 17.13 -1.88
CA ASN A 22 11.06 16.88 -3.31
C ASN A 22 11.79 15.57 -3.59
N LEU A 23 12.61 15.07 -2.64
CA LEU A 23 13.25 13.75 -2.74
C LEU A 23 12.28 12.59 -2.50
N ARG A 24 11.15 12.85 -1.83
CA ARG A 24 10.17 11.84 -1.42
C ARG A 24 8.94 11.82 -2.31
N THR A 25 8.68 12.88 -3.06
CA THR A 25 7.60 12.87 -4.03
C THR A 25 7.96 12.02 -5.24
N SER A 26 7.12 11.03 -5.54
CA SER A 26 7.19 10.23 -6.77
C SER A 26 6.05 10.56 -7.73
N THR A 27 5.04 11.31 -7.29
CA THR A 27 3.79 11.49 -8.03
C THR A 27 3.24 12.92 -7.96
N SER A 28 3.59 13.71 -6.93
CA SER A 28 3.21 15.12 -6.85
C SER A 28 4.29 16.01 -7.45
N GLU A 29 3.89 17.21 -7.90
CA GLU A 29 4.83 18.23 -8.31
C GLU A 29 5.78 18.63 -7.17
N PRO A 30 7.06 18.93 -7.49
CA PRO A 30 7.99 19.45 -6.51
C PRO A 30 7.55 20.82 -6.01
N ILE A 31 7.93 21.15 -4.78
CA ILE A 31 7.63 22.43 -4.15
C ILE A 31 8.85 23.34 -4.12
N THR A 32 8.59 24.65 -4.04
CA THR A 32 9.63 25.65 -3.80
C THR A 32 9.91 25.83 -2.31
N GLN A 33 11.05 26.43 -1.99
CA GLN A 33 11.39 26.85 -0.62
C GLN A 33 10.33 27.79 -0.03
N GLU A 34 9.73 28.68 -0.83
CA GLU A 34 8.70 29.60 -0.34
C GLU A 34 7.40 28.86 0.00
N SER A 35 7.02 27.85 -0.80
CA SER A 35 5.89 26.97 -0.48
C SER A 35 6.12 26.25 0.86
N ALA A 36 7.30 25.66 1.05
CA ALA A 36 7.66 25.04 2.33
C ALA A 36 7.63 26.04 3.49
N ARG A 37 8.16 27.26 3.30
CA ARG A 37 8.12 28.34 4.32
C ARG A 37 6.68 28.69 4.72
N ARG A 38 5.77 28.80 3.75
CA ARG A 38 4.36 29.10 4.03
C ARG A 38 3.70 27.99 4.83
N TRP A 39 3.98 26.72 4.53
CA TRP A 39 3.48 25.58 5.31
C TRP A 39 4.00 25.60 6.74
N LEU A 40 5.31 25.80 6.93
CA LEU A 40 5.93 25.87 8.26
C LEU A 40 5.37 26.98 9.15
N ARG A 41 4.92 28.08 8.54
CA ARG A 41 4.31 29.21 9.24
C ARG A 41 2.79 29.12 9.36
N GLY A 42 2.16 28.07 8.82
CA GLY A 42 0.71 27.95 8.78
C GLY A 42 0.01 28.98 7.87
N LEU A 43 0.75 29.58 6.93
CA LEU A 43 0.23 30.59 5.99
C LEU A 43 -0.47 29.96 4.77
N ALA A 44 -0.25 28.67 4.53
CA ALA A 44 -0.89 27.91 3.46
C ALA A 44 -1.06 26.45 3.86
N ILE A 45 -2.13 25.82 3.38
CA ILE A 45 -2.40 24.39 3.56
C ILE A 45 -1.94 23.66 2.28
N PRO A 46 -1.17 22.57 2.39
CA PRO A 46 -0.79 21.75 1.24
C PRO A 46 -2.02 21.06 0.61
N GLU A 47 -1.94 20.76 -0.68
CA GLU A 47 -2.94 19.93 -1.38
C GLU A 47 -2.90 18.47 -0.88
N LEU A 48 -3.95 17.70 -1.21
CA LEU A 48 -4.14 16.35 -0.71
C LEU A 48 -2.97 15.41 -1.01
N ASP A 49 -2.46 15.44 -2.23
CA ASP A 49 -1.30 14.65 -2.67
C ASP A 49 -0.05 14.97 -1.85
N LYS A 50 0.23 16.25 -1.61
CA LYS A 50 1.35 16.75 -0.81
C LYS A 50 1.16 16.40 0.67
N LEU A 51 -0.07 16.46 1.17
CA LEU A 51 -0.41 16.02 2.54
C LEU A 51 -0.13 14.53 2.74
N LEU A 52 -0.41 13.67 1.76
CA LEU A 52 -0.12 12.24 1.85
C LEU A 52 1.40 11.97 1.93
N VAL A 53 2.21 12.70 1.17
CA VAL A 53 3.68 12.63 1.26
C VAL A 53 4.17 13.15 2.61
N LEU A 54 3.64 14.27 3.10
CA LEU A 54 3.99 14.80 4.43
C LEU A 54 3.58 13.85 5.54
N ARG A 55 2.44 13.18 5.39
CA ARG A 55 1.93 12.19 6.34
C ARG A 55 2.88 11.02 6.46
N SER A 56 3.24 10.38 5.34
CA SER A 56 4.14 9.23 5.34
C SER A 56 5.56 9.63 5.78
N TRP A 57 5.99 10.85 5.44
CA TRP A 57 7.30 11.32 5.82
C TRP A 57 7.38 11.66 7.30
N LEU A 58 6.49 12.48 7.83
CA LEU A 58 6.57 13.07 9.17
C LEU A 58 5.72 12.33 10.22
N ASP A 59 5.10 11.23 9.84
CA ASP A 59 4.19 10.44 10.67
C ASP A 59 3.09 11.31 11.30
N LEU A 60 2.46 12.13 10.46
CA LEU A 60 1.40 13.04 10.89
C LEU A 60 0.11 12.26 11.12
N ASP A 61 -0.48 12.43 12.29
CA ASP A 61 -1.84 11.97 12.51
C ASP A 61 -2.85 12.92 11.84
N LEU A 62 -3.35 12.50 10.67
CA LEU A 62 -4.42 13.18 9.94
C LEU A 62 -5.81 12.60 10.26
N ASN A 63 -5.96 11.77 11.31
CA ASN A 63 -7.25 11.25 11.76
C ASN A 63 -8.25 12.36 12.06
N ALA A 64 -7.78 13.50 12.59
CA ALA A 64 -8.60 14.68 12.86
C ALA A 64 -9.23 15.29 11.58
N LEU A 65 -8.67 14.99 10.40
CA LEU A 65 -9.20 15.39 9.09
C LEU A 65 -10.06 14.28 8.45
N GLY A 66 -10.42 13.24 9.20
CA GLY A 66 -11.21 12.10 8.71
C GLY A 66 -10.42 11.11 7.85
N MET A 67 -9.08 11.24 7.77
CA MET A 67 -8.24 10.28 7.06
C MET A 67 -7.90 9.10 7.98
N PRO A 68 -8.17 7.83 7.60
CA PRO A 68 -7.88 6.67 8.44
C PRO A 68 -6.39 6.58 8.74
N SER A 69 -5.99 6.12 9.94
CA SER A 69 -4.59 6.01 10.38
C SER A 69 -3.75 5.17 9.40
N VAL A 70 -2.44 5.40 9.34
CA VAL A 70 -1.55 4.62 8.46
C VAL A 70 -1.67 3.13 8.80
N GLU A 71 -1.65 2.80 10.09
CA GLU A 71 -1.87 1.45 10.60
C GLU A 71 -3.22 0.85 10.16
N ALA A 72 -4.31 1.63 10.19
CA ALA A 72 -5.62 1.16 9.76
C ALA A 72 -5.66 0.88 8.25
N VAL A 73 -4.99 1.71 7.45
CA VAL A 73 -4.84 1.49 6.01
C VAL A 73 -3.98 0.26 5.72
N GLU A 74 -2.85 0.09 6.41
CA GLU A 74 -1.97 -1.06 6.26
C GLU A 74 -2.65 -2.37 6.66
N LYS A 75 -3.36 -2.38 7.79
CA LYS A 75 -4.14 -3.54 8.24
C LYS A 75 -5.19 -3.94 7.21
N ARG A 76 -5.96 -2.96 6.70
CA ARG A 76 -6.94 -3.20 5.65
C ARG A 76 -6.31 -3.75 4.37
N ASN A 77 -5.17 -3.22 3.96
CA ASN A 77 -4.43 -3.70 2.79
C ASN A 77 -3.90 -5.13 2.99
N ALA A 78 -3.45 -5.47 4.19
CA ALA A 78 -3.00 -6.82 4.54
C ALA A 78 -4.17 -7.82 4.51
N GLU A 79 -5.34 -7.46 5.06
CA GLU A 79 -6.57 -8.27 5.01
C GLU A 79 -7.04 -8.50 3.57
N LEU A 80 -7.04 -7.45 2.73
CA LEU A 80 -7.39 -7.55 1.32
C LEU A 80 -6.45 -8.50 0.55
N LYS A 81 -5.14 -8.38 0.79
CA LYS A 81 -4.13 -9.28 0.21
C LYS A 81 -4.36 -10.71 0.66
N GLY A 82 -4.55 -10.96 1.96
CA GLY A 82 -4.80 -12.29 2.53
C GLY A 82 -5.99 -12.99 1.86
N SER A 83 -7.14 -12.33 1.80
CA SER A 83 -8.34 -12.90 1.15
C SER A 83 -8.16 -13.19 -0.34
N THR A 84 -7.30 -12.45 -1.02
CA THR A 84 -7.02 -12.64 -2.45
C THR A 84 -6.16 -13.88 -2.66
N PHE A 85 -5.12 -14.07 -1.83
CA PHE A 85 -4.26 -15.25 -1.88
C PHE A 85 -5.03 -16.52 -1.48
N GLU A 86 -5.88 -16.46 -0.45
CA GLU A 86 -6.72 -17.60 -0.02
C GLU A 86 -7.64 -18.09 -1.14
N LYS A 87 -8.33 -17.18 -1.84
CA LYS A 87 -9.19 -17.52 -2.99
C LYS A 87 -8.41 -18.14 -4.15
N GLN A 88 -7.17 -17.68 -4.38
CA GLN A 88 -6.31 -18.24 -5.42
C GLN A 88 -5.84 -19.65 -5.05
N GLU A 89 -5.48 -19.89 -3.80
CA GLU A 89 -5.06 -21.20 -3.32
C GLU A 89 -6.20 -22.22 -3.38
N GLU A 90 -7.42 -21.83 -2.98
CA GLU A 90 -8.62 -22.65 -3.12
C GLU A 90 -8.90 -23.05 -4.57
N PHE A 91 -8.76 -22.10 -5.50
CA PHE A 91 -8.89 -22.36 -6.94
C PHE A 91 -7.81 -23.32 -7.47
N ILE A 92 -6.56 -23.14 -7.06
CA ILE A 92 -5.44 -24.03 -7.44
C ILE A 92 -5.68 -25.45 -6.91
N ASN A 93 -6.12 -25.57 -5.66
CA ASN A 93 -6.40 -26.87 -5.05
C ASN A 93 -7.58 -27.57 -5.74
N THR A 94 -8.64 -26.83 -6.07
CA THR A 94 -9.79 -27.37 -6.81
C THR A 94 -9.39 -27.86 -8.20
N THR A 95 -8.63 -27.05 -8.95
CA THR A 95 -8.19 -27.42 -10.30
C THR A 95 -7.24 -28.63 -10.28
N LYS A 96 -6.37 -28.73 -9.26
CA LYS A 96 -5.53 -29.91 -9.04
C LYS A 96 -6.36 -31.16 -8.75
N SER A 97 -7.35 -31.07 -7.87
CA SER A 97 -8.24 -32.19 -7.55
C SER A 97 -9.03 -32.67 -8.77
N ILE A 98 -9.51 -31.75 -9.61
CA ILE A 98 -10.21 -32.10 -10.85
C ILE A 98 -9.26 -32.84 -11.79
N LYS A 99 -8.03 -32.35 -11.96
CA LYS A 99 -7.01 -33.00 -12.79
C LYS A 99 -6.72 -34.43 -12.31
N ASP A 100 -6.57 -34.62 -11.00
CA ASP A 100 -6.26 -35.92 -10.42
C ASP A 100 -7.44 -36.90 -10.63
N ALA A 101 -8.68 -36.44 -10.44
CA ALA A 101 -9.88 -37.23 -10.70
C ALA A 101 -9.99 -37.64 -12.19
N LEU A 102 -9.72 -36.71 -13.10
CA LEU A 102 -9.69 -36.98 -14.54
C LEU A 102 -8.62 -38.02 -14.91
N GLN A 103 -7.44 -37.95 -14.29
CA GLN A 103 -6.38 -38.95 -14.51
C GLN A 103 -6.79 -40.35 -14.04
N VAL A 104 -7.53 -40.47 -12.94
CA VAL A 104 -8.05 -41.76 -12.47
C VAL A 104 -9.04 -42.33 -13.47
N LEU A 105 -10.01 -41.53 -13.92
CA LEU A 105 -11.00 -41.96 -14.90
C LEU A 105 -10.35 -42.39 -16.23
N MET A 106 -9.36 -41.65 -16.71
CA MET A 106 -8.64 -42.03 -17.94
C MET A 106 -7.96 -43.40 -17.82
N LYS A 107 -7.36 -43.71 -16.66
CA LYS A 107 -6.73 -45.02 -16.42
C LYS A 107 -7.75 -46.16 -16.39
N GLU A 108 -8.91 -45.94 -15.79
CA GLU A 108 -9.98 -46.94 -15.73
C GLU A 108 -10.54 -47.25 -17.13
N VAL A 109 -10.74 -46.22 -17.96
CA VAL A 109 -11.19 -46.40 -19.34
C VAL A 109 -10.19 -47.24 -20.15
N GLN A 110 -8.89 -46.95 -20.05
CA GLN A 110 -7.85 -47.75 -20.72
C GLN A 110 -7.86 -49.23 -20.30
N LEU A 111 -8.00 -49.50 -19.00
CA LEU A 111 -8.08 -50.87 -18.48
C LEU A 111 -9.32 -51.64 -18.96
N LEU A 112 -10.42 -50.95 -19.21
CA LEU A 112 -11.64 -51.55 -19.76
C LEU A 112 -11.50 -51.84 -21.25
N GLU A 113 -10.89 -50.94 -22.01
CA GLU A 113 -10.59 -51.16 -23.42
C GLU A 113 -9.68 -52.38 -23.63
N GLU A 114 -8.63 -52.54 -22.81
CA GLU A 114 -7.73 -53.70 -22.86
C GLU A 114 -8.40 -55.03 -22.48
N LYS A 115 -9.47 -55.00 -21.67
CA LYS A 115 -10.21 -56.21 -21.27
C LYS A 115 -11.27 -56.65 -22.27
N LEU A 116 -11.68 -55.76 -23.16
CA LEU A 116 -12.69 -55.99 -24.21
C LEU A 116 -12.07 -56.34 -25.57
N ALA A 117 -10.76 -56.13 -25.73
CA ALA A 117 -9.95 -56.53 -26.87
C ALA A 117 -9.46 -57.98 -26.75
#